data_AF-A0A537PAE0-F1
#
_entry.id   AF-A0A537PAE0-F1
#
_cell.length_a   1.000
_cell.length_b   1.000
_cell.length_c   1.000
_cell.angle_alpha   90.00
_cell.angle_beta   90.00
_cell.angle_gamma   90.00
#
_symmetry.space_group_name_H-M   'P 1'
#
loop_
_entity.id
_entity.type
_entity.pdbx_description
1 polymer ?
#
loop_
_entity_poly.entity_id
_entity_poly.type
_entity_poly.pdbx_seq_one_letter_code
_entity_poly.pdbx_strand_id
1 'polypeptide(L)'
;MSQLYRAPKAMPLGELSQRMMVSNGNVTGLVDRLVEQGLINRQPSPKDRRAQLVSLTAEGRRFFRAMARANADWIADMLVDLSSEEIDTLMRLLAKTKASARKAIGNGGPR
;
A
#
# COMPACT_ATOMS: atom_id res chain seq x y z
N MET A 1 3.70 -3.19 1.96
CA MET A 1 5.07 -2.64 1.76
C MET A 1 5.12 -1.33 0.97
N SER A 2 4.36 -1.16 -0.12
CA SER A 2 4.42 0.06 -0.95
C SER A 2 4.19 1.38 -0.18
N GLN A 3 3.27 1.39 0.78
CA GLN A 3 3.03 2.55 1.66
C GLN A 3 4.26 2.89 2.51
N LEU A 4 4.93 1.89 3.08
CA LEU A 4 6.16 2.08 3.87
C LEU A 4 7.35 2.45 2.99
N TYR A 5 7.39 1.99 1.74
CA TYR A 5 8.42 2.36 0.78
C TYR A 5 8.33 3.84 0.36
N ARG A 6 7.11 4.35 0.19
CA ARG A 6 6.84 5.77 -0.14
C ARG A 6 6.95 6.71 1.06
N ALA A 7 6.96 6.18 2.28
CA ALA A 7 7.06 6.98 3.49
C ALA A 7 8.53 7.37 3.76
N PRO A 8 8.82 8.67 3.95
CA PRO A 8 10.18 9.13 4.24
C PRO A 8 10.64 8.78 5.67
N LYS A 9 9.70 8.46 6.57
CA LYS A 9 9.95 8.13 7.98
C LYS A 9 9.09 6.94 8.40
N ALA A 10 9.39 6.37 9.57
CA ALA A 10 8.57 5.34 10.19
C ALA A 10 7.14 5.85 10.42
N MET A 11 6.17 4.96 10.23
CA MET A 11 4.74 5.27 10.23
C MET A 11 4.04 4.51 11.36
N PRO A 12 3.06 5.10 12.05
CA PRO A 12 2.21 4.38 12.98
C PRO A 12 1.48 3.20 12.31
N LEU A 13 1.42 2.06 13.00
CA LEU A 13 0.74 0.87 12.47
C LEU A 13 -0.73 1.13 12.14
N GLY A 14 -1.43 1.93 12.96
CA GLY A 14 -2.82 2.33 12.68
C GLY A 14 -2.96 3.16 11.41
N GLU A 15 -1.99 4.02 11.11
CA GLU A 15 -1.97 4.81 9.87
C GLU A 15 -1.70 3.90 8.65
N LEU A 16 -0.80 2.92 8.79
CA LEU A 16 -0.56 1.93 7.75
C LEU A 16 -1.85 1.18 7.38
N SER A 17 -2.60 0.72 8.38
CA SER A 17 -3.89 0.01 8.15
C SER A 17 -4.89 0.87 7.42
N GLN A 18 -5.06 2.13 7.83
CA GLN A 18 -5.96 3.08 7.15
C GLN A 18 -5.58 3.29 5.69
N ARG A 19 -4.28 3.47 5.40
CA ARG A 19 -3.79 3.64 4.02
C ARG A 19 -3.91 2.39 3.16
N MET A 20 -3.92 1.21 3.78
CA MET A 20 -4.13 -0.07 3.09
C MET A 20 -5.61 -0.44 2.96
N MET A 21 -6.55 0.33 3.53
CA MET A 21 -8.00 0.05 3.52
C MET A 21 -8.35 -1.35 4.05
N VAL A 22 -7.60 -1.84 5.04
CA VAL A 22 -7.79 -3.15 5.68
C VAL A 22 -7.92 -2.99 7.20
N SER A 23 -8.51 -3.97 7.88
CA SER A 23 -8.66 -3.96 9.33
C SER A 23 -7.31 -4.04 10.06
N ASN A 24 -7.23 -3.43 11.26
CA ASN A 24 -6.01 -3.42 12.08
C ASN A 24 -5.51 -4.82 12.49
N GLY A 25 -6.44 -5.79 12.67
CA GLY A 25 -6.09 -7.17 13.01
C GLY A 25 -5.29 -7.87 11.90
N ASN A 26 -5.72 -7.72 10.64
CA ASN A 26 -5.03 -8.32 9.49
C ASN A 26 -3.65 -7.71 9.24
N VAL A 27 -3.48 -6.42 9.55
CA VAL A 27 -2.21 -5.71 9.33
C VAL A 27 -1.16 -6.09 10.37
N THR A 28 -1.56 -6.29 11.63
CA THR A 28 -0.63 -6.70 12.70
C THR A 28 0.04 -8.03 12.37
N GLY A 29 -0.74 -9.08 12.07
CA GLY A 29 -0.18 -10.39 11.73
C GLY A 29 0.61 -10.43 10.41
N LEU A 30 0.35 -9.51 9.47
CA LEU A 30 1.21 -9.33 8.31
C LEU A 30 2.53 -8.66 8.71
N VAL A 31 2.48 -7.60 9.51
CA VAL A 31 3.66 -6.87 9.95
C VAL A 31 4.58 -7.76 10.78
N ASP A 32 4.04 -8.56 11.69
CA ASP A 32 4.85 -9.45 12.53
C ASP A 32 5.64 -10.46 11.68
N ARG A 33 5.01 -11.10 10.70
CA ARG A 33 5.72 -11.98 9.74
C ARG A 33 6.81 -11.25 8.95
N LEU A 34 6.55 -10.00 8.55
CA LEU A 34 7.54 -9.21 7.81
C LEU A 34 8.69 -8.71 8.70
N VAL A 35 8.46 -8.59 10.01
CA VAL A 35 9.52 -8.34 11.01
C VAL A 35 10.35 -9.60 11.22
N GLU A 36 9.72 -10.77 11.36
CA GLU A 36 10.41 -12.07 11.47
C GLU A 36 11.31 -12.35 10.25
N GLN A 37 10.88 -11.92 9.07
CA GLN A 37 11.67 -11.99 7.83
C GLN A 37 12.75 -10.90 7.70
N GLY A 38 12.90 -10.00 8.68
CA GLY A 38 13.89 -8.92 8.63
C GLY A 38 13.58 -7.79 7.62
N LEU A 39 12.37 -7.77 7.05
CA LEU A 39 11.99 -6.79 6.01
C LEU A 39 11.41 -5.50 6.60
N ILE A 40 10.88 -5.56 7.83
CA ILE A 40 10.32 -4.41 8.55
C ILE A 40 10.99 -4.26 9.92
N ASN A 41 11.32 -3.02 10.28
CA ASN A 41 11.62 -2.63 11.66
C ASN A 41 10.36 -2.16 12.36
N ARG A 42 10.19 -2.60 13.61
CA ARG A 42 9.13 -2.16 14.52
C ARG A 42 9.75 -1.57 15.78
N GLN A 43 9.28 -0.40 16.20
CA GLN A 43 9.74 0.27 17.41
C GLN A 43 8.60 0.99 18.13
N PRO A 44 8.64 1.11 19.47
CA PRO A 44 7.69 1.95 20.20
C PRO A 44 7.75 3.40 19.72
N SER A 45 6.61 4.07 19.67
CA SER A 45 6.59 5.51 19.42
C SER A 45 7.15 6.27 20.63
N PRO A 46 8.08 7.22 20.44
CA PRO A 46 8.58 8.06 21.53
C PRO A 46 7.52 9.01 22.09
N LYS A 47 6.41 9.23 21.36
CA LYS A 47 5.31 10.13 21.75
C LYS A 47 4.17 9.40 22.47
N ASP A 48 3.98 8.10 22.20
CA ASP A 48 2.96 7.27 22.82
C ASP A 48 3.45 5.82 22.88
N ARG A 49 3.74 5.31 24.08
CA ARG A 49 4.26 3.95 24.26
C ARG A 49 3.28 2.86 23.84
N ARG A 50 1.99 3.17 23.74
CA ARG A 50 0.97 2.24 23.23
C ARG A 50 0.98 2.17 21.69
N ALA A 51 1.53 3.17 21.03
CA ALA A 51 1.66 3.20 19.57
C ALA A 51 2.97 2.57 19.10
N GLN A 52 2.89 1.89 17.95
CA GLN A 52 4.01 1.21 17.33
C GLN A 52 4.30 1.84 15.97
N LEU A 53 5.56 2.17 15.73
CA LEU A 53 6.06 2.70 14.47
C LEU A 53 6.70 1.57 13.67
N VAL A 54 6.39 1.54 12.38
CA VAL A 54 6.92 0.56 11.43
C VAL A 54 7.62 1.24 10.27
N SER A 55 8.69 0.63 9.78
CA SER A 55 9.45 1.11 8.61
C SER A 55 10.12 -0.05 7.89
N LEU A 56 10.45 0.12 6.60
CA LEU A 56 11.24 -0.88 5.89
C LEU A 56 12.70 -0.83 6.34
N THR A 57 13.30 -2.01 6.52
CA THR A 57 14.75 -2.19 6.63
C THR A 57 15.42 -1.90 5.28
N ALA A 58 16.75 -1.85 5.26
CA ALA A 58 17.49 -1.78 4.00
C ALA A 58 17.19 -2.97 3.09
N GLU A 59 17.11 -4.17 3.68
CA GLU A 59 16.72 -5.40 3.00
C GLU A 59 15.27 -5.35 2.49
N GLY A 60 14.32 -4.93 3.32
CA GLY A 60 12.93 -4.74 2.92
C GLY A 60 12.75 -3.78 1.75
N ARG A 61 13.56 -2.71 1.68
CA ARG A 61 13.56 -1.81 0.51
C ARG A 61 14.10 -2.49 -0.74
N ARG A 62 15.18 -3.27 -0.63
CA ARG A 62 15.72 -4.05 -1.76
C ARG A 62 14.70 -5.07 -2.27
N PHE A 63 14.11 -5.84 -1.34
CA PHE A 63 13.08 -6.83 -1.64
C PHE A 63 11.89 -6.20 -2.34
N PHE A 64 11.35 -5.10 -1.79
CA PHE A 64 10.22 -4.41 -2.40
C PHE A 64 10.56 -3.88 -3.80
N ARG A 65 11.76 -3.33 -4.02
CA ARG A 65 12.16 -2.85 -5.36
C ARG A 65 12.20 -3.98 -6.40
N ALA A 66 12.75 -5.13 -6.04
CA ALA A 66 12.80 -6.28 -6.94
C ALA A 66 11.39 -6.76 -7.32
N MET A 67 10.52 -6.91 -6.32
CA MET A 67 9.11 -7.27 -6.52
C MET A 67 8.36 -6.22 -7.34
N ALA A 68 8.56 -4.92 -7.05
CA ALA A 68 7.89 -3.83 -7.75
C ALA A 68 8.31 -3.76 -9.23
N ARG A 69 9.57 -4.08 -9.54
CA ARG A 69 10.05 -4.15 -10.92
C ARG A 69 9.40 -5.29 -11.68
N ALA A 70 9.41 -6.51 -11.13
CA ALA A 70 8.74 -7.65 -11.75
C ALA A 70 7.24 -7.40 -11.97
N ASN A 71 6.57 -6.73 -11.01
CA ASN A 71 5.18 -6.34 -11.16
C ASN A 71 4.97 -5.27 -12.25
N ALA A 72 5.90 -4.32 -12.40
CA ALA A 72 5.83 -3.32 -13.45
C ALA A 72 6.00 -3.94 -14.83
N ASP A 73 6.96 -4.85 -14.99
CA ASP A 73 7.21 -5.57 -16.24
C ASP A 73 5.97 -6.39 -16.64
N TRP A 74 5.36 -7.13 -15.70
CA TRP A 74 4.14 -7.88 -15.97
C TRP A 74 2.93 -7.00 -16.36
N ILE A 75 2.78 -5.83 -15.74
CA ILE A 75 1.72 -4.88 -16.11
C ILE A 75 1.99 -4.31 -17.52
N ALA A 76 3.24 -3.99 -17.83
CA ALA A 76 3.60 -3.49 -19.15
C ALA A 76 3.29 -4.53 -20.24
N ASP A 77 3.61 -5.80 -19.99
CA ASP A 77 3.30 -6.90 -20.91
C ASP A 77 1.78 -7.07 -21.09
N MET A 78 1.00 -6.98 -20.01
CA MET A 78 -0.46 -7.12 -20.08
C MET A 78 -1.14 -5.98 -20.87
N LEU A 79 -0.54 -4.80 -20.86
CA LEU A 79 -1.07 -3.59 -21.47
C LEU A 79 -0.32 -3.19 -22.76
N VAL A 80 0.47 -4.11 -23.31
CA VAL A 80 1.40 -3.82 -24.42
C VAL A 80 0.70 -3.32 -25.69
N ASP A 81 -0.54 -3.76 -25.93
CA ASP A 81 -1.31 -3.41 -27.11
C ASP A 81 -2.06 -2.07 -26.98
N LEU A 82 -2.04 -1.42 -25.81
CA LEU A 82 -2.69 -0.14 -25.62
C LEU A 82 -1.80 1.02 -26.08
N SER A 83 -2.35 1.84 -26.96
CA SER A 83 -1.77 3.15 -27.31
C SER A 83 -1.80 4.12 -26.12
N SER A 84 -1.00 5.18 -26.21
CA SER A 84 -0.98 6.25 -25.21
C SER A 84 -2.37 6.90 -25.03
N GLU A 85 -3.13 7.11 -26.11
CA GLU A 85 -4.48 7.68 -26.00
C GLU A 85 -5.49 6.75 -25.30
N GLU A 86 -5.36 5.44 -25.51
CA GLU A 86 -6.17 4.43 -24.83
C GLU A 86 -5.83 4.35 -23.35
N ILE A 87 -4.54 4.42 -22.99
CA ILE A 87 -4.09 4.49 -21.59
C ILE A 87 -4.66 5.74 -20.90
N ASP A 88 -4.60 6.91 -21.54
CA ASP A 88 -5.16 8.14 -20.99
C ASP A 88 -6.68 8.04 -20.79
N THR A 89 -7.37 7.45 -21.75
CA THR A 89 -8.81 7.19 -21.67
C THR A 89 -9.14 6.25 -20.52
N LEU A 90 -8.41 5.13 -20.39
CA LEU A 90 -8.57 4.16 -19.31
C LEU A 90 -8.34 4.81 -17.95
N MET A 91 -7.27 5.59 -17.79
CA MET A 91 -6.94 6.30 -16.55
C MET A 91 -8.05 7.26 -16.12
N ARG A 92 -8.62 8.01 -17.07
CA ARG A 92 -9.77 8.89 -16.84
C ARG A 92 -11.01 8.12 -16.38
N LEU A 93 -11.30 6.97 -17.01
CA LEU A 93 -12.43 6.12 -16.62
C LEU A 93 -12.23 5.52 -15.22
N LEU A 94 -11.05 5.00 -14.91
CA LEU A 94 -10.72 4.47 -13.57
C LEU A 94 -10.85 5.54 -12.48
N ALA A 95 -10.41 6.78 -12.75
CA ALA A 95 -10.56 7.89 -11.82
C ALA A 95 -12.05 8.20 -11.54
N LYS A 96 -12.89 8.22 -12.58
CA LYS A 96 -14.34 8.39 -12.45
C LYS A 96 -14.97 7.26 -11.64
N THR A 97 -14.60 6.01 -11.91
CA THR A 97 -15.09 4.83 -11.18
C THR A 97 -14.73 4.90 -9.70
N LYS A 98 -13.48 5.25 -9.36
CA LYS A 98 -13.04 5.43 -7.97
C LYS A 98 -13.86 6.50 -7.24
N ALA A 99 -14.10 7.64 -7.88
CA ALA A 99 -14.90 8.72 -7.31
C ALA A 99 -16.36 8.28 -7.09
N SER A 100 -16.94 7.53 -8.04
CA SER A 100 -18.29 6.97 -7.93
C SER A 100 -18.40 5.97 -6.77
N ALA A 101 -17.47 5.00 -6.66
CA ALA A 101 -17.47 4.01 -5.59
C ALA A 101 -17.34 4.64 -4.20
N ARG A 102 -16.50 5.68 -4.05
CA ARG A 102 -16.38 6.42 -2.77
C ARG A 102 -17.67 7.11 -2.37
N LYS A 103 -18.41 7.71 -3.32
CA LYS A 103 -19.72 8.30 -3.05
C LYS A 103 -20.73 7.26 -2.59
N ALA A 104 -20.75 6.09 -3.23
CA ALA A 104 -21.64 4.99 -2.85
C ALA A 104 -21.34 4.47 -1.43
N ILE A 105 -20.06 4.31 -1.07
CA ILE A 105 -19.66 3.84 0.26
C ILE A 105 -19.90 4.91 1.34
N GLY A 106 -19.58 6.18 1.03
CA GLY A 106 -19.71 7.30 1.97
C GLY A 106 -21.16 7.72 2.27
N ASN A 107 -22.10 7.43 1.37
CA ASN A 107 -23.52 7.74 1.54
C ASN A 107 -24.32 6.61 2.21
N GLY A 108 -23.66 5.59 2.79
CA GLY A 108 -24.34 4.42 3.33
C GLY A 108 -24.85 3.49 2.23
N GLY A 109 -23.92 2.86 1.49
CA GLY A 109 -24.20 1.97 0.36
C GLY A 109 -25.29 0.92 0.63
N PRO A 110 -25.89 0.36 -0.43
CA PRO A 110 -27.19 -0.31 -0.40
C PRO A 110 -27.22 -1.49 0.59
N ARG A 111 -28.37 -1.64 1.25
CA ARG A 111 -28.76 -2.87 1.95
C ARG A 111 -28.74 -4.06 0.99
#